data_AF-A0AB74E4X6-F1
#
_entry.id   AF-A0AB74E4X6-F1
#
_cell.length_a   1.000
_cell.length_b   1.000
_cell.length_c   1.000
_cell.angle_alpha   90.00
_cell.angle_beta   90.00
_cell.angle_gamma   90.00
#
_symmetry.space_group_name_H-M   'P 1'
#
loop_
_entity.id
_entity.type
_entity.pdbx_description
1 polymer ?
#
loop_
_entity_poly.entity_id
_entity_poly.type
_entity_poly.pdbx_seq_one_letter_code
_entity_poly.pdbx_strand_id
1 'polypeptide(L)'
;FLPPKFETKIYYHSLNISSVIFMWFKLVLNNTTEFNNIKQDSHNLKQRVEKLEKIYDYYSEERPITKKHIHQQNRKKILFREVVQTTRQAYEVLNKLSRYQNDLYLLNNNFLLQIKLDLDSLTAFHEQILASLSKKARYNVTHVDYELDNPQKKDLLSTFQHELINHPYQTEYSFANVMQIVAAIEEYRHHLEHLDRIRISFFTYHRSDADIEIVEEDFDL
;
A
#
# COMPACT_ATOMS: atom_id res chain seq x y z
N PHE A 1 -8.00 -32.58 -9.68
CA PHE A 1 -8.16 -31.22 -9.12
C PHE A 1 -6.78 -30.69 -8.78
N LEU A 2 -6.27 -29.70 -9.53
CA LEU A 2 -5.12 -28.93 -9.06
C LEU A 2 -5.61 -27.95 -7.96
N PRO A 3 -4.83 -27.71 -6.90
CA PRO A 3 -5.19 -26.69 -5.92
C PRO A 3 -5.35 -25.32 -6.60
N PRO A 4 -6.35 -24.51 -6.20
CA PRO A 4 -6.48 -23.14 -6.67
C PRO A 4 -5.20 -22.33 -6.40
N LYS A 5 -4.66 -21.64 -7.41
CA LYS A 5 -3.45 -20.79 -7.29
C LYS A 5 -3.76 -19.45 -6.58
N PHE A 6 -4.15 -19.52 -5.31
CA PHE A 6 -4.50 -18.33 -4.52
C PHE A 6 -3.38 -17.30 -4.44
N GLU A 7 -2.13 -17.75 -4.25
CA GLU A 7 -0.94 -16.89 -4.19
C GLU A 7 -0.82 -15.99 -5.42
N THR A 8 -1.00 -16.56 -6.62
CA THR A 8 -0.99 -15.84 -7.89
C THR A 8 -2.14 -14.83 -7.97
N LYS A 9 -3.36 -15.25 -7.59
CA LYS A 9 -4.55 -14.37 -7.60
C LYS A 9 -4.38 -13.17 -6.66
N ILE A 10 -3.98 -13.41 -5.42
CA ILE A 10 -3.77 -12.36 -4.42
C ILE A 10 -2.70 -11.38 -4.92
N TYR A 11 -1.61 -11.88 -5.49
CA TYR A 11 -0.55 -11.05 -6.05
C TYR A 11 -1.05 -10.10 -7.14
N TYR A 12 -1.66 -10.63 -8.21
CA TYR A 12 -2.10 -9.82 -9.34
C TYR A 12 -3.23 -8.86 -8.97
N HIS A 13 -4.18 -9.29 -8.13
CA HIS A 13 -5.21 -8.38 -7.62
C HIS A 13 -4.60 -7.25 -6.78
N SER A 14 -3.66 -7.55 -5.90
CA SER A 14 -2.98 -6.53 -5.09
C SER A 14 -2.19 -5.55 -5.97
N LEU A 15 -1.43 -6.06 -6.95
CA LEU A 15 -0.69 -5.24 -7.91
C LEU A 15 -1.61 -4.30 -8.69
N ASN A 16 -2.68 -4.84 -9.28
CA ASN A 16 -3.62 -4.09 -10.10
C ASN A 16 -4.42 -3.05 -9.28
N ILE A 17 -4.81 -3.38 -8.05
CA ILE A 17 -5.47 -2.43 -7.14
C ILE A 17 -4.51 -1.32 -6.73
N SER A 18 -3.30 -1.67 -6.28
CA SER A 18 -2.27 -0.72 -5.87
C SER A 18 -1.89 0.25 -6.99
N SER A 19 -1.66 -0.23 -8.22
CA SER A 19 -1.35 0.65 -9.35
C SER A 19 -2.46 1.68 -9.64
N VAL A 20 -3.73 1.28 -9.52
CA VAL A 20 -4.86 2.21 -9.68
C VAL A 20 -4.90 3.21 -8.53
N ILE A 21 -4.69 2.77 -7.29
CA ILE A 21 -4.61 3.68 -6.12
C ILE A 21 -3.48 4.71 -6.28
N PHE A 22 -2.32 4.29 -6.74
CA PHE A 22 -1.16 5.17 -6.94
C PHE A 22 -1.41 6.22 -8.02
N MET A 23 -2.08 5.83 -9.11
CA MET A 23 -2.57 6.79 -10.10
C MET A 23 -3.51 7.81 -9.46
N TRP A 24 -4.43 7.36 -8.60
CA TRP A 24 -5.35 8.25 -7.91
C TRP A 24 -4.68 9.18 -6.90
N PHE A 25 -3.65 8.73 -6.16
CA PHE A 25 -2.85 9.63 -5.32
C PHE A 25 -2.34 10.82 -6.14
N LYS A 26 -1.74 10.56 -7.31
CA LYS A 26 -1.24 11.61 -8.20
C LYS A 26 -2.34 12.54 -8.68
N LEU A 27 -3.51 12.02 -9.05
CA LEU A 27 -4.63 12.83 -9.55
C LEU A 27 -5.24 13.73 -8.46
N VAL A 28 -5.46 13.18 -7.26
CA VAL A 28 -6.02 13.90 -6.11
C VAL A 28 -5.07 15.00 -5.64
N LEU A 29 -3.77 14.70 -5.56
CA LEU A 29 -2.76 15.65 -5.06
C LEU A 29 -2.42 16.75 -6.09
N ASN A 30 -2.67 16.53 -7.39
CA ASN A 30 -2.40 17.51 -8.45
C ASN A 30 -3.63 18.34 -8.84
N ASN A 31 -4.72 18.28 -8.08
CA ASN A 31 -5.92 19.10 -8.30
C ASN A 31 -6.50 19.00 -9.72
N THR A 32 -6.38 17.83 -10.35
CA THR A 32 -6.99 17.60 -11.67
C THR A 32 -8.51 17.61 -11.52
N THR A 33 -9.21 18.36 -12.39
CA THR A 33 -10.65 18.65 -12.34
C THR A 33 -11.57 17.43 -12.53
N GLU A 34 -11.02 16.22 -12.63
CA GLU A 34 -11.72 14.95 -12.83
C GLU A 34 -12.32 14.36 -11.55
N PHE A 35 -12.51 15.16 -10.49
CA PHE A 35 -12.94 14.65 -9.18
C PHE A 35 -14.33 13.97 -9.20
N ASN A 36 -15.21 14.36 -10.12
CA ASN A 36 -16.54 13.75 -10.25
C ASN A 36 -16.48 12.28 -10.70
N ASN A 37 -15.44 11.88 -11.44
CA ASN A 37 -15.24 10.47 -11.85
C ASN A 37 -14.70 9.61 -10.69
N ILE A 38 -13.98 10.22 -9.75
CA ILE A 38 -13.34 9.53 -8.60
C ILE A 38 -14.36 8.88 -7.69
N LYS A 39 -15.53 9.47 -7.48
CA LYS A 39 -16.53 8.90 -6.57
C LYS A 39 -17.10 7.58 -7.10
N GLN A 40 -17.30 7.46 -8.41
CA GLN A 40 -17.80 6.23 -9.03
C GLN A 40 -16.70 5.16 -9.08
N ASP A 41 -15.46 5.55 -9.39
CA ASP A 41 -14.31 4.64 -9.43
C ASP A 41 -13.83 4.22 -8.03
N SER A 42 -14.00 5.06 -7.01
CA SER A 42 -13.71 4.74 -5.61
C SER A 42 -14.64 3.65 -5.06
N HIS A 43 -15.91 3.64 -5.49
CA HIS A 43 -16.82 2.56 -5.12
C HIS A 43 -16.40 1.23 -5.76
N ASN A 44 -15.96 1.26 -7.02
CA ASN A 44 -15.40 0.08 -7.70
C ASN A 44 -14.12 -0.40 -6.98
N LEU A 45 -13.22 0.50 -6.61
CA LEU A 45 -12.01 0.16 -5.85
C LEU A 45 -12.31 -0.48 -4.50
N LYS A 46 -13.30 0.04 -3.76
CA LYS A 46 -13.73 -0.58 -2.50
C LYS A 46 -14.14 -2.04 -2.71
N GLN A 47 -14.98 -2.30 -3.71
CA GLN A 47 -15.43 -3.66 -4.03
C GLN A 47 -14.27 -4.57 -4.44
N ARG A 48 -13.29 -4.05 -5.20
CA ARG A 48 -12.08 -4.79 -5.59
C ARG A 48 -11.22 -5.16 -4.39
N VAL A 49 -11.08 -4.24 -3.42
CA VAL A 49 -10.37 -4.49 -2.15
C VAL A 49 -11.12 -5.52 -1.30
N GLU A 50 -12.43 -5.40 -1.13
CA GLU A 50 -13.25 -6.39 -0.41
C GLU A 50 -13.19 -7.78 -1.09
N LYS A 51 -13.11 -7.81 -2.43
CA LYS A 51 -12.91 -9.06 -3.19
C LYS A 51 -11.53 -9.66 -2.91
N LEU A 52 -10.48 -8.84 -2.85
CA LEU A 52 -9.13 -9.28 -2.50
C LEU A 52 -9.09 -9.89 -1.10
N GLU A 53 -9.74 -9.25 -0.11
CA GLU A 53 -9.88 -9.78 1.25
C GLU A 53 -10.59 -11.14 1.25
N LYS A 54 -11.70 -11.28 0.54
CA LYS A 54 -12.42 -12.57 0.40
C LYS A 54 -11.56 -13.66 -0.25
N ILE A 55 -10.75 -13.33 -1.25
CA ILE A 55 -9.82 -14.30 -1.86
C ILE A 55 -8.80 -14.78 -0.83
N TYR A 56 -8.32 -13.88 0.02
CA TYR A 56 -7.44 -14.24 1.13
C TYR A 56 -8.15 -15.09 2.18
N ASP A 57 -9.40 -14.81 2.54
CA ASP A 57 -10.16 -15.62 3.50
C ASP A 57 -10.23 -17.08 3.03
N TYR A 58 -10.57 -17.32 1.75
CA TYR A 58 -10.55 -18.67 1.17
C TYR A 58 -9.16 -19.32 1.18
N TYR A 59 -8.10 -18.55 0.92
CA TYR A 59 -6.72 -19.04 1.02
C TYR A 59 -6.35 -19.39 2.47
N SER A 60 -6.81 -18.60 3.44
CA SER A 60 -6.51 -18.79 4.86
C SER A 60 -7.15 -20.08 5.40
N GLU A 61 -8.32 -20.47 4.88
CA GLU A 61 -9.05 -21.69 5.23
C GLU A 61 -8.44 -22.96 4.62
N GLU A 62 -7.58 -22.83 3.60
CA GLU A 62 -6.97 -23.97 2.92
C GLU A 62 -6.15 -24.82 3.89
N ARG A 63 -6.48 -26.11 4.02
CA ARG A 63 -5.76 -27.01 4.93
C ARG A 63 -4.57 -27.65 4.22
N PRO A 64 -3.39 -27.71 4.88
CA PRO A 64 -2.23 -28.39 4.32
C PRO A 64 -2.49 -29.89 4.21
N ILE A 65 -2.21 -30.46 3.04
CA ILE A 65 -2.45 -31.89 2.74
C ILE A 65 -1.50 -32.80 3.56
N THR A 66 -0.30 -32.32 3.92
CA THR A 66 0.68 -33.09 4.69
C THR A 66 1.32 -32.26 5.80
N LYS A 67 1.64 -32.92 6.93
CA LYS A 67 2.25 -32.27 8.11
C LYS A 67 3.57 -31.55 7.82
N LYS A 68 4.33 -32.05 6.84
CA LYS A 68 5.62 -31.49 6.41
C LYS A 68 5.49 -30.09 5.79
N HIS A 69 4.35 -29.76 5.18
CA HIS A 69 4.14 -28.49 4.47
C HIS A 69 3.35 -27.45 5.30
N ILE A 70 2.92 -27.79 6.53
CA ILE A 70 2.15 -26.88 7.40
C ILE A 70 2.90 -25.57 7.63
N HIS A 71 4.18 -25.67 8.03
CA HIS A 71 4.97 -24.49 8.38
C HIS A 71 5.24 -23.59 7.17
N GLN A 72 5.52 -24.19 6.01
CA GLN A 72 5.71 -23.47 4.75
C GLN A 72 4.43 -22.73 4.35
N GLN A 73 3.29 -23.43 4.35
CA GLN A 73 2.01 -22.85 3.98
C GLN A 73 1.61 -21.71 4.95
N ASN A 74 1.82 -21.88 6.26
CA ASN A 74 1.52 -20.83 7.24
C ASN A 74 2.38 -19.57 7.03
N ARG A 75 3.68 -19.73 6.72
CA ARG A 75 4.55 -18.59 6.40
C ARG A 75 4.06 -17.83 5.17
N LYS A 76 3.68 -18.53 4.11
CA LYS A 76 3.10 -17.91 2.91
C LYS A 76 1.78 -17.21 3.23
N LYS A 77 0.90 -17.82 4.03
CA LYS A 77 -0.34 -17.19 4.52
C LYS A 77 -0.10 -15.91 5.29
N ILE A 78 0.94 -15.84 6.12
CA ILE A 78 1.31 -14.61 6.83
C ILE A 78 1.78 -13.55 5.82
N LEU A 79 2.69 -13.90 4.91
CA LEU A 79 3.18 -12.97 3.89
C LEU A 79 2.04 -12.39 3.04
N PHE A 80 1.17 -13.24 2.50
CA PHE A 80 0.04 -12.80 1.69
C PHE A 80 -1.04 -12.07 2.49
N ARG A 81 -1.17 -12.32 3.80
CA ARG A 81 -2.02 -11.51 4.68
C ARG A 81 -1.57 -10.07 4.67
N GLU A 82 -0.28 -9.87 4.88
CA GLU A 82 0.30 -8.53 4.97
C GLU A 82 0.21 -7.81 3.62
N VAL A 83 0.38 -8.51 2.50
CA VAL A 83 0.17 -7.93 1.16
C VAL A 83 -1.27 -7.42 0.98
N VAL A 84 -2.26 -8.17 1.44
CA VAL A 84 -3.66 -7.72 1.40
C VAL A 84 -3.88 -6.54 2.33
N GLN A 85 -3.32 -6.58 3.54
CA GLN A 85 -3.43 -5.49 4.51
C GLN A 85 -2.78 -4.20 4.03
N THR A 86 -1.58 -4.23 3.44
CA THR A 86 -0.94 -3.02 2.89
C THR A 86 -1.71 -2.44 1.72
N THR A 87 -2.30 -3.30 0.88
CA THR A 87 -3.20 -2.86 -0.22
C THR A 87 -4.46 -2.20 0.33
N ARG A 88 -5.05 -2.75 1.39
CA ARG A 88 -6.21 -2.16 2.10
C ARG A 88 -5.86 -0.80 2.70
N GLN A 89 -4.69 -0.68 3.34
CA GLN A 89 -4.24 0.57 3.94
C GLN A 89 -3.94 1.65 2.90
N ALA A 90 -3.36 1.29 1.75
CA ALA A 90 -3.20 2.21 0.63
C ALA A 90 -4.56 2.77 0.17
N TYR A 91 -5.60 1.93 0.13
CA TYR A 91 -6.96 2.38 -0.18
C TYR A 91 -7.54 3.30 0.92
N GLU A 92 -7.30 3.02 2.20
CA GLU A 92 -7.77 3.89 3.28
C GLU A 92 -7.13 5.29 3.21
N VAL A 93 -5.85 5.39 2.86
CA VAL A 93 -5.21 6.68 2.56
C VAL A 93 -5.95 7.41 1.44
N LEU A 94 -6.25 6.73 0.33
CA LEU A 94 -6.98 7.33 -0.80
C LEU A 94 -8.38 7.81 -0.37
N ASN A 95 -9.07 6.99 0.41
CA ASN A 95 -10.39 7.29 0.95
C ASN A 95 -10.35 8.55 1.84
N LYS A 96 -9.33 8.70 2.69
CA LYS A 96 -9.14 9.88 3.55
C LYS A 96 -8.79 11.13 2.74
N LEU A 97 -7.89 11.02 1.77
CA LEU A 97 -7.56 12.12 0.84
C LEU A 97 -8.79 12.60 0.06
N SER A 98 -9.61 11.66 -0.43
CA SER A 98 -10.85 11.97 -1.14
C SER A 98 -11.91 12.59 -0.22
N ARG A 99 -12.08 12.05 0.99
CA ARG A 99 -13.06 12.55 1.96
C ARG A 99 -12.76 13.98 2.43
N TYR A 100 -11.48 14.30 2.63
CA TYR A 100 -11.01 15.59 3.15
C TYR A 100 -10.35 16.44 2.07
N GLN A 101 -10.74 16.24 0.80
CA GLN A 101 -10.12 16.91 -0.33
C GLN A 101 -10.20 18.45 -0.25
N ASN A 102 -11.31 18.99 0.25
CA ASN A 102 -11.45 20.45 0.39
C ASN A 102 -10.39 21.01 1.35
N ASP A 103 -10.18 20.36 2.49
CA ASP A 103 -9.14 20.75 3.44
C ASP A 103 -7.74 20.54 2.84
N LEU A 104 -7.54 19.45 2.09
CA LEU A 104 -6.29 19.16 1.37
C LEU A 104 -5.96 20.24 0.32
N TYR A 105 -6.97 20.78 -0.36
CA TYR A 105 -6.81 21.85 -1.35
C TYR A 105 -6.42 23.19 -0.71
N LEU A 106 -6.92 23.44 0.50
CA LEU A 106 -6.66 24.66 1.26
C LEU A 106 -5.36 24.57 2.09
N LEU A 107 -4.65 23.43 2.04
CA LEU A 107 -3.34 23.32 2.67
C LEU A 107 -2.35 24.28 2.06
N ASN A 108 -1.42 24.76 2.88
CA ASN A 108 -0.29 25.51 2.38
C ASN A 108 0.57 24.64 1.43
N ASN A 109 1.21 25.29 0.46
CA ASN A 109 1.99 24.61 -0.57
C ASN A 109 3.15 23.77 -0.02
N ASN A 110 3.74 24.14 1.11
CA ASN A 110 4.85 23.40 1.72
C ASN A 110 4.36 22.07 2.28
N PHE A 111 3.27 22.09 3.04
CA PHE A 111 2.70 20.90 3.65
C PHE A 111 2.10 19.96 2.60
N LEU A 112 1.41 20.49 1.59
CA LEU A 112 0.96 19.70 0.45
C LEU A 112 2.14 19.04 -0.29
N LEU A 113 3.26 19.75 -0.44
CA LEU A 113 4.48 19.17 -1.02
C LEU A 113 5.02 18.02 -0.16
N GLN A 114 5.05 18.15 1.17
CA GLN A 114 5.48 17.05 2.05
C GLN A 114 4.61 15.81 1.91
N ILE A 115 3.28 15.98 1.87
CA ILE A 115 2.34 14.87 1.63
C ILE A 115 2.63 14.17 0.29
N LYS A 116 2.91 14.95 -0.78
CA LYS A 116 3.27 14.39 -2.09
C LYS A 116 4.54 13.56 -2.04
N LEU A 117 5.62 14.14 -1.49
CA LEU A 117 6.92 13.47 -1.41
C LEU A 117 6.84 12.18 -0.58
N ASP A 118 6.06 12.19 0.50
CA ASP A 118 5.87 10.99 1.31
C ASP A 118 5.07 9.90 0.59
N LEU A 119 3.96 10.26 -0.05
CA LEU A 119 3.15 9.29 -0.79
C LEU A 119 3.88 8.72 -2.02
N ASP A 120 4.70 9.52 -2.70
CA ASP A 120 5.56 9.04 -3.78
C ASP A 120 6.60 8.05 -3.26
N SER A 121 7.24 8.35 -2.12
CA SER A 121 8.20 7.46 -1.46
C SER A 121 7.56 6.14 -1.01
N LEU A 122 6.37 6.19 -0.41
CA LEU A 122 5.62 5.00 0.04
C LEU A 122 5.11 4.17 -1.15
N THR A 123 4.69 4.83 -2.22
CA THR A 123 4.25 4.17 -3.47
C THR A 123 5.41 3.39 -4.08
N ALA A 124 6.57 4.02 -4.28
CA ALA A 124 7.75 3.36 -4.83
C ALA A 124 8.20 2.18 -3.96
N PHE A 125 8.14 2.33 -2.64
CA PHE A 125 8.46 1.26 -1.70
C PHE A 125 7.50 0.07 -1.81
N HIS A 126 6.18 0.33 -1.90
CA HIS A 126 5.18 -0.72 -2.07
C HIS A 126 5.35 -1.45 -3.42
N GLU A 127 5.57 -0.72 -4.52
CA GLU A 127 5.83 -1.32 -5.83
C GLU A 127 7.05 -2.22 -5.81
N GLN A 128 8.13 -1.81 -5.15
CA GLN A 128 9.34 -2.62 -4.99
C GLN A 128 9.07 -3.90 -4.21
N ILE A 129 8.32 -3.82 -3.09
CA ILE A 129 7.92 -5.00 -2.32
C ILE A 129 7.15 -5.96 -3.22
N LEU A 130 6.14 -5.49 -3.97
CA LEU A 130 5.38 -6.35 -4.88
C LEU A 130 6.26 -6.92 -6.01
N ALA A 131 7.15 -6.11 -6.60
CA ALA A 131 8.08 -6.58 -7.62
C ALA A 131 8.97 -7.72 -7.09
N SER A 132 9.47 -7.59 -5.86
CA SER A 132 10.33 -8.60 -5.21
C SER A 132 9.63 -9.93 -4.91
N LEU A 133 8.30 -9.93 -4.77
CA LEU A 133 7.52 -11.16 -4.62
C LEU A 133 7.41 -11.95 -5.93
N SER A 134 7.52 -11.27 -7.07
CA SER A 134 7.58 -11.93 -8.38
C SER A 134 8.98 -12.51 -8.66
N LYS A 135 9.04 -13.71 -9.25
CA LYS A 135 10.31 -14.38 -9.58
C LYS A 135 11.23 -13.54 -10.49
N LYS A 136 10.71 -12.54 -11.23
CA LYS A 136 11.48 -11.64 -12.10
C LYS A 136 12.50 -10.79 -11.34
N ALA A 137 12.35 -10.60 -10.03
CA ALA A 137 13.24 -9.73 -9.23
C ALA A 137 14.22 -10.48 -8.31
N ARG A 138 14.32 -11.82 -8.40
CA ARG A 138 15.21 -12.66 -7.55
C ARG A 138 16.69 -12.30 -7.58
N TYR A 139 17.12 -11.36 -8.43
CA TYR A 139 18.53 -10.99 -8.60
C TYR A 139 18.91 -9.53 -8.26
N ASN A 140 17.98 -8.60 -8.04
CA ASN A 140 18.33 -7.16 -8.07
C ASN A 140 17.71 -6.28 -6.97
N VAL A 141 17.53 -6.77 -5.75
CA VAL A 141 17.20 -5.88 -4.63
C VAL A 141 18.11 -6.17 -3.43
N THR A 142 19.41 -6.06 -3.64
CA THR A 142 20.26 -5.45 -2.61
C THR A 142 19.60 -4.12 -2.28
N HIS A 143 19.23 -3.92 -1.00
CA HIS A 143 18.76 -2.67 -0.41
C HIS A 143 19.05 -1.47 -1.31
N VAL A 144 18.04 -1.04 -2.09
CA VAL A 144 18.09 0.29 -2.68
C VAL A 144 17.71 1.17 -1.52
N ASP A 145 18.69 1.83 -0.94
CA ASP A 145 18.50 2.84 0.09
C ASP A 145 17.54 3.89 -0.48
N TYR A 146 16.26 3.81 -0.12
CA TYR A 146 15.24 4.81 -0.45
C TYR A 146 15.36 6.06 0.43
N GLU A 147 16.47 6.18 1.14
CA GLU A 147 17.03 7.47 1.50
C GLU A 147 17.93 7.96 0.35
N LEU A 148 17.35 8.14 -0.84
CA LEU A 148 17.77 9.30 -1.61
C LEU A 148 17.37 10.48 -0.73
N ASP A 149 18.33 11.01 0.02
CA ASP A 149 18.21 12.12 0.94
C ASP A 149 17.66 13.32 0.16
N ASN A 150 16.34 13.37 0.03
CA ASN A 150 15.65 14.46 -0.62
C ASN A 150 15.73 15.60 0.39
N PRO A 151 16.56 16.63 0.14
CA PRO A 151 16.80 17.68 1.12
C PRO A 151 15.53 18.48 1.45
N GLN A 152 14.46 18.32 0.67
CA GLN A 152 13.16 18.94 0.88
C GLN A 152 12.20 18.07 1.69
N LYS A 153 12.45 16.75 1.82
CA LYS A 153 11.59 15.82 2.57
C LYS A 153 11.82 16.03 4.06
N LYS A 154 10.77 16.42 4.76
CA LYS A 154 10.73 16.49 6.22
C LYS A 154 9.79 15.42 6.73
N ASP A 155 9.99 15.01 7.97
CA ASP A 155 9.02 14.16 8.67
C ASP A 155 7.63 14.83 8.67
N LEU A 156 6.61 14.09 8.23
CA LEU A 156 5.26 14.62 8.01
C LEU A 156 4.59 15.03 9.32
N LEU A 157 4.80 14.24 10.38
CA LEU A 157 4.32 14.57 11.72
C LEU A 157 4.98 15.83 12.24
N SER A 158 6.30 15.97 12.07
CA SER A 158 7.04 17.19 12.44
C SER A 158 6.55 18.41 11.66
N THR A 159 6.25 18.25 10.38
CA THR A 159 5.67 19.33 9.54
C THR A 159 4.29 19.72 10.04
N PHE A 160 3.43 18.74 10.35
CA PHE A 160 2.11 18.99 10.92
C PHE A 160 2.17 19.67 12.29
N GLN A 161 3.10 19.27 13.15
CA GLN A 161 3.33 19.92 14.45
C GLN A 161 3.77 21.37 14.27
N HIS A 162 4.67 21.64 13.32
CA HIS A 162 5.13 22.99 13.01
C HIS A 162 3.98 23.89 12.53
N GLU A 163 3.05 23.35 11.72
CA GLU A 163 1.83 24.06 11.31
C GLU A 163 0.93 24.40 12.50
N LEU A 164 0.70 23.45 13.40
CA LEU A 164 -0.12 23.67 14.59
C LEU A 164 0.46 24.74 15.53
N ILE A 165 1.79 24.77 15.68
CA ILE A 165 2.47 25.70 16.59
C ILE A 165 2.52 27.11 16.00
N ASN A 166 2.85 27.25 14.71
CA ASN A 166 3.08 28.55 14.09
C ASN A 166 1.81 29.19 13.54
N HIS A 167 0.78 28.40 13.24
CA HIS A 167 -0.49 28.88 12.71
C HIS A 167 -1.70 28.37 13.53
N PRO A 168 -1.71 28.53 14.88
CA PRO A 168 -2.70 27.91 15.76
C PRO A 168 -4.14 28.40 15.55
N TYR A 169 -4.32 29.60 14.96
CA TYR A 169 -5.61 30.23 14.72
C TYR A 169 -6.02 30.27 13.24
N GLN A 170 -5.33 29.54 12.36
CA GLN A 170 -5.75 29.44 10.96
C GLN A 170 -7.12 28.74 10.87
N THR A 171 -7.95 29.19 9.93
CA THR A 171 -9.33 28.69 9.74
C THR A 171 -9.59 28.23 8.31
N GLU A 172 -8.55 28.19 7.47
CA GLU A 172 -8.65 27.82 6.07
C GLU A 172 -8.98 26.34 5.91
N TYR A 173 -8.43 25.49 6.79
CA TYR A 173 -8.71 24.06 6.81
C TYR A 173 -8.85 23.52 8.23
N SER A 174 -9.57 22.41 8.38
CA SER A 174 -9.73 21.74 9.67
C SER A 174 -8.49 20.92 10.03
N PHE A 175 -7.78 21.30 11.09
CA PHE A 175 -6.67 20.51 11.63
C PHE A 175 -7.07 19.08 11.97
N ALA A 176 -8.29 18.85 12.45
CA ALA A 176 -8.79 17.51 12.76
C ALA A 176 -8.90 16.64 11.50
N ASN A 177 -9.34 17.22 10.37
CA ASN A 177 -9.45 16.51 9.11
C ASN A 177 -8.08 16.22 8.51
N VAL A 178 -7.15 17.17 8.58
CA VAL A 178 -5.77 16.97 8.12
C VAL A 178 -5.04 15.94 8.97
N MET A 179 -5.25 15.94 10.29
CA MET A 179 -4.71 14.90 11.18
C MET A 179 -5.17 13.50 10.76
N GLN A 180 -6.42 13.34 10.30
CA GLN A 180 -6.93 12.06 9.82
C GLN A 180 -6.21 11.59 8.54
N ILE A 181 -5.78 12.51 7.68
CA ILE A 181 -4.97 12.20 6.50
C ILE A 181 -3.57 11.76 6.94
N VAL A 182 -2.91 12.57 7.77
CA VAL A 182 -1.54 12.29 8.27
C VAL A 182 -1.48 10.95 9.00
N ALA A 183 -2.45 10.68 9.89
CA ALA A 183 -2.53 9.42 10.61
C ALA A 183 -2.67 8.20 9.68
N ALA A 184 -3.49 8.31 8.63
CA ALA A 184 -3.65 7.23 7.66
C ALA A 184 -2.37 6.97 6.84
N ILE A 185 -1.63 8.03 6.49
CA ILE A 185 -0.35 7.92 5.78
C ILE A 185 0.68 7.20 6.67
N GLU A 186 0.75 7.57 7.96
CA GLU A 186 1.66 6.94 8.91
C GLU A 186 1.29 5.49 9.23
N GLU A 187 0.00 5.18 9.34
CA GLU A 187 -0.47 3.80 9.48
C GLU A 187 -0.07 2.95 8.25
N TYR A 188 -0.25 3.49 7.04
CA TYR A 188 0.18 2.84 5.81
C TYR A 188 1.69 2.60 5.76
N ARG A 189 2.50 3.60 6.17
CA ARG A 189 3.97 3.46 6.32
C ARG A 189 4.33 2.30 7.25
N HIS A 190 3.72 2.25 8.44
CA HIS A 190 3.99 1.21 9.42
C HIS A 190 3.68 -0.20 8.88
N HIS A 191 2.56 -0.36 8.17
CA HIS A 191 2.19 -1.62 7.54
C HIS A 191 3.17 -2.02 6.43
N LEU A 192 3.64 -1.07 5.61
CA LEU A 192 4.65 -1.36 4.58
C LEU A 192 5.98 -1.81 5.18
N GLU A 193 6.47 -1.15 6.23
CA GLU A 193 7.68 -1.55 6.96
C GLU A 193 7.53 -2.93 7.60
N HIS A 194 6.32 -3.26 8.08
CA HIS A 194 6.04 -4.59 8.60
C HIS A 194 6.08 -5.67 7.51
N LEU A 195 5.41 -5.42 6.38
CA LEU A 195 5.45 -6.31 5.21
C LEU A 195 6.88 -6.52 4.71
N ASP A 196 7.69 -5.47 4.64
CA ASP A 196 9.10 -5.54 4.23
C ASP A 196 9.93 -6.44 5.15
N ARG A 197 9.77 -6.29 6.47
CA ARG A 197 10.43 -7.17 7.46
C ARG A 197 10.02 -8.62 7.30
N ILE A 198 8.73 -8.90 7.10
CA ILE A 198 8.22 -10.26 6.87
C ILE A 198 8.76 -10.82 5.57
N ARG A 199 8.78 -10.02 4.50
CA ARG A 199 9.35 -10.40 3.21
C ARG A 199 10.83 -10.77 3.33
N ILE A 200 11.65 -9.92 3.96
CA ILE A 200 13.08 -10.18 4.16
C ILE A 200 13.27 -11.47 4.96
N SER A 201 12.52 -11.64 6.06
CA SER A 201 12.57 -12.85 6.87
C SER A 201 12.23 -14.11 6.06
N PHE A 202 11.18 -14.04 5.23
CA PHE A 202 10.74 -15.12 4.36
C PHE A 202 11.83 -15.55 3.38
N PHE A 203 12.42 -14.62 2.63
CA PHE A 203 13.46 -14.95 1.64
C PHE A 203 14.83 -15.26 2.24
N THR A 204 15.16 -14.71 3.42
CA THR A 204 16.46 -14.92 4.08
C THR A 204 16.54 -16.28 4.76
N TYR A 205 15.52 -16.64 5.54
CA TYR A 205 15.57 -17.83 6.41
C TYR A 205 14.84 -19.05 5.84
N HIS A 206 14.06 -18.90 4.77
CA HIS A 206 13.26 -19.97 4.20
C HIS A 206 13.50 -20.15 2.69
N ARG A 207 14.77 -20.17 2.27
CA ARG A 207 15.16 -20.34 0.85
C ARG A 207 14.62 -21.63 0.21
N SER A 208 14.43 -22.71 0.98
CA SER A 208 13.81 -23.97 0.51
C SER A 208 12.32 -23.82 0.18
N ASP A 209 11.68 -22.80 0.74
CA ASP A 209 10.25 -22.55 0.65
C ASP A 209 9.92 -21.38 -0.29
N ALA A 210 10.96 -20.69 -0.76
CA ALA A 210 10.90 -19.41 -1.48
C ALA A 210 10.31 -19.52 -2.89
N ASP A 211 9.92 -20.71 -3.33
CA ASP A 211 9.15 -20.91 -4.55
C ASP A 211 7.69 -20.47 -4.34
N ILE A 212 7.52 -19.15 -4.37
CA ILE A 212 6.25 -18.52 -4.74
C ILE A 212 6.14 -18.67 -6.27
N GLU A 213 5.30 -19.61 -6.70
CA GLU A 213 4.97 -19.77 -8.12
C GLU A 213 3.85 -18.79 -8.46
N ILE A 214 4.22 -17.57 -8.83
CA ILE A 214 3.33 -16.65 -9.54
C ILE A 214 3.39 -17.05 -11.01
N VAL A 215 2.31 -17.66 -11.49
CA VAL A 215 2.18 -18.02 -12.91
C VAL A 215 1.56 -16.83 -13.63
N GLU A 216 2.16 -16.38 -14.74
CA GLU A 216 1.51 -15.45 -15.67
C GLU A 216 0.30 -16.18 -16.25
N GLU A 217 -0.89 -15.93 -15.69
CA GLU A 217 -2.17 -16.30 -16.28
C GLU A 217 -2.78 -15.01 -16.83
N ASP A 218 -3.31 -15.06 -18.06
CA ASP A 218 -4.16 -14.01 -18.63
C ASP A 218 -5.41 -13.91 -17.77
N PHE A 219 -5.36 -13.06 -16.75
CA PHE A 219 -6.56 -12.68 -16.02
C PHE A 219 -7.31 -11.69 -16.91
N ASP A 220 -8.52 -12.07 -17.32
CA ASP A 220 -9.58 -11.11 -17.66
C ASP A 220 -9.90 -10.31 -16.37
N LEU A 221 -9.12 -9.26 -16.12
CA LEU A 221 -9.26 -8.31 -15.00
C LEU A 221 -10.30 -7.24 -15.31
#